data_AF-A0A7V8WSF8-F1
#
_entry.id   AF-A0A7V8WSF8-F1
#
_cell.length_a   1.000
_cell.length_b   1.000
_cell.length_c   1.000
_cell.angle_alpha   90.00
_cell.angle_beta   90.00
_cell.angle_gamma   90.00
#
_symmetry.space_group_name_H-M   'P 1'
#
loop_
_entity.id
_entity.type
_entity.pdbx_description
1 polymer ?
#
loop_
_entity_poly.entity_id
_entity_poly.type
_entity_poly.pdbx_seq_one_letter_code
_entity_poly.pdbx_strand_id
1 'polypeptide(L)'
;DNEWWRTAKPAHLLADHWRAVRTSDHLLATDTRGEPFLLFDLRADPHAVTNLVDQPLAGESRAALLTTLRTEAQSLGDAALLASMTAPVDGASPSEKGGMRTVRE
;
A
#
# COMPACT_ATOMS: atom_id res chain seq x y z
N ASP A 1 -8.74 -21.57 -25.44
CA ASP A 1 -8.64 -21.67 -23.97
C ASP A 1 -7.53 -20.79 -23.45
N ASN A 2 -7.87 -19.69 -22.78
CA ASN A 2 -6.89 -18.85 -22.11
C ASN A 2 -7.46 -18.47 -20.74
N GLU A 3 -7.37 -19.40 -19.79
CA GLU A 3 -7.92 -19.31 -18.44
C GLU A 3 -6.95 -18.64 -17.46
N TRP A 4 -6.27 -17.57 -17.88
CA TRP A 4 -5.29 -16.83 -17.08
C TRP A 4 -5.87 -16.19 -15.80
N TRP A 5 -7.21 -16.11 -15.69
CA TRP A 5 -7.90 -15.62 -14.50
C TRP A 5 -8.13 -16.68 -13.41
N ARG A 6 -7.91 -17.97 -13.69
CA ARG A 6 -8.05 -19.08 -12.73
C ARG A 6 -6.79 -19.38 -11.93
N THR A 7 -5.63 -18.87 -12.35
CA THR A 7 -4.40 -18.94 -11.57
C THR A 7 -4.56 -17.98 -10.40
N ALA A 8 -4.82 -18.53 -9.21
CA ALA A 8 -4.97 -17.87 -7.91
C ALA A 8 -4.76 -16.36 -7.96
N LYS A 9 -5.85 -15.59 -8.08
CA LYS A 9 -5.80 -14.16 -7.79
C LYS A 9 -5.09 -14.02 -6.45
N PRO A 10 -3.96 -13.31 -6.36
CA PRO A 10 -3.28 -13.15 -5.08
C PRO A 10 -4.30 -12.62 -4.08
N ALA A 11 -4.28 -13.13 -2.85
CA ALA A 11 -5.38 -12.97 -1.89
C ALA A 11 -5.81 -11.51 -1.64
N HIS A 12 -4.95 -10.52 -1.94
CA HIS A 12 -5.26 -9.10 -1.92
C HIS A 12 -6.27 -8.63 -3.00
N LEU A 13 -6.59 -9.47 -3.99
CA LEU A 13 -7.59 -9.21 -5.04
C LEU A 13 -8.93 -9.94 -4.80
N LEU A 14 -9.09 -10.66 -3.68
CA LEU A 14 -10.38 -11.22 -3.28
C LEU A 14 -11.25 -10.06 -2.76
N ALA A 15 -12.35 -9.84 -3.47
CA ALA A 15 -13.07 -8.58 -3.62
C ALA A 15 -13.78 -8.01 -2.38
N ASP A 16 -13.62 -8.59 -1.19
CA ASP A 16 -14.53 -8.28 -0.09
C ASP A 16 -14.13 -7.07 0.76
N HIS A 17 -12.86 -6.66 0.81
CA HIS A 17 -12.45 -5.59 1.74
C HIS A 17 -11.27 -4.74 1.26
N TRP A 18 -11.43 -3.99 0.17
CA TRP A 18 -10.51 -2.89 -0.15
C TRP A 18 -11.07 -1.56 0.34
N ARG A 19 -10.19 -0.57 0.47
CA ARG A 19 -10.56 0.82 0.76
C ARG A 19 -9.89 1.73 -0.24
N ALA A 20 -10.55 2.83 -0.56
CA ALA A 20 -10.01 3.79 -1.49
C ALA A 20 -10.40 5.21 -1.10
N VAL A 21 -9.53 6.15 -1.46
CA VAL A 21 -9.80 7.57 -1.39
C VAL A 21 -9.63 8.15 -2.78
N ARG A 22 -10.55 9.05 -3.14
CA ARG A 22 -10.53 9.77 -4.41
C ARG A 22 -10.56 11.26 -4.15
N THR A 23 -9.66 11.99 -4.79
CA THR A 23 -9.67 13.45 -4.86
C THR A 23 -10.01 13.89 -6.29
N SER A 24 -10.00 15.21 -6.55
CA SER A 24 -10.07 15.75 -7.91
C SER A 24 -8.95 15.22 -8.80
N ASP A 25 -7.77 15.02 -8.23
CA ASP A 25 -6.54 14.78 -8.99
C ASP A 25 -6.03 13.35 -8.87
N HIS A 26 -6.46 12.58 -7.87
CA HIS A 26 -5.90 11.25 -7.63
C HIS A 26 -6.93 10.22 -7.15
N LEU A 27 -6.61 8.95 -7.38
CA LEU A 27 -7.29 7.80 -6.78
C LEU A 27 -6.23 6.89 -6.16
N LEU A 28 -6.40 6.52 -4.89
CA LEU A 28 -5.58 5.52 -4.19
C LEU A 28 -6.48 4.39 -3.69
N ALA A 29 -6.07 3.14 -3.89
CA ALA A 29 -6.71 1.98 -3.29
C ALA A 29 -5.71 1.14 -2.46
N THR A 30 -6.16 0.68 -1.30
CA THR A 30 -5.44 -0.19 -0.38
C THR A 30 -6.21 -1.46 -0.10
N ASP A 31 -5.50 -2.53 0.27
CA ASP A 31 -6.13 -3.71 0.85
C ASP A 31 -6.55 -3.45 2.33
N THR A 32 -7.04 -4.48 3.02
CA THR A 32 -7.40 -4.39 4.45
C THR A 32 -6.22 -4.11 5.36
N ARG A 33 -5.00 -4.41 4.91
CA ARG A 33 -3.76 -4.18 5.66
C ARG A 33 -3.31 -2.72 5.55
N GLY A 34 -3.97 -1.93 4.70
CA GLY A 34 -3.57 -0.56 4.38
C GLY A 34 -2.43 -0.51 3.37
N GLU A 35 -2.07 -1.63 2.74
CA GLU A 35 -1.04 -1.67 1.72
C GLU A 35 -1.62 -1.16 0.40
N PRO A 36 -1.06 -0.08 -0.17
CA PRO A 36 -1.55 0.46 -1.44
C PRO A 36 -1.21 -0.48 -2.59
N PHE A 37 -2.18 -0.74 -3.45
CA PHE A 37 -1.98 -1.54 -4.67
C PHE A 37 -2.40 -0.80 -5.95
N LEU A 38 -3.12 0.32 -5.84
CA LEU A 38 -3.41 1.23 -6.96
C LEU A 38 -3.16 2.68 -6.54
N LEU A 39 -2.52 3.44 -7.44
CA LEU A 39 -2.44 4.88 -7.40
C LEU A 39 -2.57 5.45 -8.82
N PHE A 40 -3.47 6.40 -9.03
CA PHE A 40 -3.66 7.05 -10.32
C PHE A 40 -3.62 8.57 -10.16
N ASP A 41 -3.00 9.24 -11.13
CA ASP A 41 -3.12 10.68 -11.36
C ASP A 41 -4.26 10.87 -12.38
N LEU A 42 -5.42 11.30 -11.89
CA LEU A 42 -6.63 11.51 -12.69
C LEU A 42 -6.57 12.78 -13.54
N ARG A 43 -5.61 13.67 -13.28
CA ARG A 43 -5.41 14.89 -14.08
C ARG A 43 -4.59 14.59 -15.32
N ALA A 44 -3.51 13.82 -15.17
CA ALA A 44 -2.67 13.38 -16.29
C ALA A 44 -3.26 12.17 -17.03
N ASP A 45 -3.95 11.26 -16.32
CA ASP A 45 -4.57 10.06 -16.85
C ASP A 45 -6.01 9.89 -16.31
N PRO A 46 -6.99 10.61 -16.88
CA PRO A 46 -8.40 10.58 -16.44
C PRO A 46 -9.06 9.20 -16.54
N HIS A 47 -8.48 8.29 -17.32
CA HIS A 47 -8.99 6.94 -17.53
C HIS A 47 -8.34 5.91 -16.60
N ALA A 48 -7.42 6.34 -15.73
CA ALA A 48 -6.76 5.49 -14.73
C ALA A 48 -6.15 4.22 -15.36
N VAL A 49 -5.44 4.39 -16.48
CA VAL A 49 -4.76 3.31 -17.20
C VAL A 49 -3.41 2.98 -16.57
N THR A 50 -2.72 4.00 -16.05
CA THR A 50 -1.33 3.90 -15.60
C THR A 50 -1.27 3.85 -14.07
N ASN A 51 -1.03 2.66 -13.51
CA ASN A 51 -0.82 2.52 -12.07
C ASN A 51 0.55 3.07 -11.64
N LEU A 52 0.55 4.06 -10.75
CA LEU A 52 1.72 4.76 -10.24
C LEU A 52 2.15 4.27 -8.85
N VAL A 53 1.56 3.20 -8.31
CA VAL A 53 1.76 2.79 -6.91
C VAL A 53 3.23 2.56 -6.55
N ASP A 54 4.00 1.98 -7.47
CA ASP A 54 5.44 1.69 -7.30
C ASP A 54 6.36 2.80 -7.83
N GLN A 55 5.80 3.88 -8.39
CA GLN A 55 6.61 4.97 -8.94
C GLN A 55 7.21 5.81 -7.80
N PRO A 56 8.55 5.97 -7.75
CA PRO A 56 9.21 6.75 -6.69
C PRO A 56 8.72 8.20 -6.63
N LEU A 57 8.49 8.82 -7.80
CA LEU A 57 8.03 10.20 -7.91
C LEU A 57 6.61 10.42 -7.36
N ALA A 58 5.80 9.36 -7.25
CA ALA A 58 4.45 9.44 -6.70
C ALA A 58 4.41 9.29 -5.16
N GLY A 59 5.57 9.19 -4.50
CA GLY A 59 5.67 8.92 -3.07
C GLY A 59 4.98 9.95 -2.18
N GLU A 60 5.09 11.23 -2.53
CA GLU A 60 4.44 12.32 -1.78
C GLU A 60 2.91 12.25 -1.91
N SER A 61 2.38 12.15 -3.14
CA SER A 61 0.95 11.97 -3.38
C SER A 61 0.40 10.73 -2.67
N ARG A 62 1.14 9.61 -2.72
CA ARG A 62 0.78 8.36 -2.03
C ARG A 62 0.67 8.58 -0.52
N ALA A 63 1.63 9.23 0.11
CA ALA A 63 1.61 9.50 1.56
C ALA A 63 0.46 10.44 1.97
N ALA A 64 0.20 11.48 1.18
CA ALA A 64 -0.91 12.41 1.42
C ALA A 64 -2.28 11.70 1.33
N LEU A 65 -2.45 10.84 0.33
CA LEU A 65 -3.68 10.07 0.14
C LEU A 65 -3.87 9.01 1.25
N LEU A 66 -2.80 8.33 1.67
CA LEU A 66 -2.86 7.40 2.82
C LEU A 66 -3.26 8.13 4.12
N THR A 67 -2.77 9.35 4.32
CA THR A 67 -3.17 10.18 5.47
C THR A 67 -4.65 10.52 5.39
N THR A 68 -5.14 10.94 4.22
CA THR A 68 -6.57 11.24 4.00
C THR A 68 -7.42 10.00 4.24
N LEU A 69 -7.02 8.84 3.69
CA LEU A 69 -7.73 7.58 3.88
C LEU A 69 -7.82 7.19 5.36
N ARG A 70 -6.74 7.39 6.13
CA ARG A 70 -6.74 7.17 7.58
C ARG A 70 -7.72 8.09 8.29
N THR A 71 -7.75 9.38 7.95
CA THR A 71 -8.69 10.34 8.53
C THR A 71 -10.15 9.96 8.25
N GLU A 72 -10.47 9.55 7.02
CA GLU A 72 -11.80 9.07 6.67
C GLU A 72 -12.16 7.79 7.42
N ALA A 73 -11.23 6.85 7.53
CA ALA A 73 -11.43 5.62 8.30
C ALA A 73 -11.71 5.90 9.79
N GLN A 74 -11.04 6.89 10.38
CA GLN A 74 -11.34 7.35 11.75
C GLN A 74 -12.75 7.92 11.86
N SER A 75 -13.13 8.79 10.93
CA SER A 75 -14.46 9.42 10.88
C SER A 75 -15.59 8.39 10.76
N LEU A 76 -15.38 7.37 9.92
CA LEU A 76 -16.37 6.33 9.64
C LEU A 76 -16.35 5.17 10.65
N GLY A 77 -15.40 5.15 11.59
CA GLY A 77 -15.23 4.05 12.55
C GLY A 77 -14.77 2.74 11.90
N ASP A 78 -13.98 2.80 10.83
CA ASP A 78 -13.45 1.63 10.13
C ASP A 78 -12.29 1.00 10.90
N ALA A 79 -12.64 0.27 11.95
CA ALA A 79 -11.69 -0.37 12.85
C ALA A 79 -10.74 -1.36 12.14
N ALA A 80 -11.19 -2.00 11.06
CA ALA A 80 -10.40 -2.99 10.33
C ALA A 80 -9.19 -2.35 9.63
N LEU A 81 -9.42 -1.24 8.92
CA LEU A 81 -8.33 -0.50 8.29
C LEU A 81 -7.42 0.15 9.34
N LEU A 82 -8.01 0.77 10.37
CA LEU A 82 -7.25 1.47 11.40
C LEU A 82 -6.30 0.55 12.15
N ALA A 83 -6.77 -0.64 12.55
CA ALA A 83 -5.93 -1.64 13.24
C ALA A 83 -4.69 -1.99 12.42
N SER A 84 -4.82 -2.04 11.09
CA SER A 84 -3.73 -2.42 10.20
C SER A 84 -2.76 -1.27 9.93
N MET A 85 -3.27 -0.03 9.83
CA MET A 85 -2.45 1.16 9.60
C MET A 85 -1.72 1.68 10.85
N THR A 86 -2.02 1.13 12.03
CA THR A 86 -1.33 1.41 13.30
C THR A 86 -0.27 0.38 13.69
N ALA A 87 -0.23 -0.78 13.01
CA ALA A 87 0.77 -1.78 13.29
C ALA A 87 2.16 -1.25 12.87
N PRO A 88 3.20 -1.38 13.71
CA PRO A 88 4.56 -1.21 13.22
C PRO A 88 4.78 -2.23 12.10
N VAL A 89 5.41 -1.79 11.01
CA VAL A 89 5.96 -2.70 9.99
C VAL A 89 6.94 -3.61 10.72
N ASP A 90 6.50 -4.81 11.12
CA ASP A 90 7.34 -5.86 11.69
C ASP A 90 8.28 -6.35 10.58
N GLY A 91 9.36 -5.60 10.42
CA GLY A 91 10.40 -5.80 9.41
C GLY A 91 11.74 -5.17 9.78
N ALA A 92 11.86 -4.55 10.97
CA ALA A 92 13.15 -4.24 11.55
C ALA A 92 13.74 -5.51 12.21
N SER A 93 14.13 -6.50 11.40
CA SER A 93 15.13 -7.45 11.85
C SER A 93 16.43 -6.67 12.13
N PRO A 94 17.00 -6.73 13.36
CA PRO A 94 18.37 -6.29 13.56
C PRO A 94 19.25 -7.26 12.78
N SER A 95 19.67 -6.88 11.57
CA SER A 95 20.71 -7.61 10.85
C SER A 95 22.00 -7.49 11.64
N GLU A 96 22.34 -8.55 12.37
CA GLU A 96 23.70 -8.88 12.76
C GLU A 96 24.62 -8.74 11.54
N LYS A 97 25.53 -7.75 11.57
CA LYS A 97 26.72 -7.76 10.71
C LYS A 97 27.93 -7.16 11.42
N GLY A 98 28.98 -7.97 11.52
CA GLY A 98 30.37 -7.58 11.83
C GLY A 98 30.78 -8.04 13.23
N GLY A 99 31.38 -9.21 13.44
CA GLY A 99 32.45 -9.81 12.63
C GLY A 99 33.79 -9.12 12.93
N MET A 100 34.29 -9.19 14.17
CA MET A 100 35.66 -8.82 14.51
C MET A 100 36.39 -10.07 15.02
N ARG A 101 37.26 -10.63 14.15
CA ARG A 101 38.20 -11.69 14.51
C ARG A 101 39.24 -11.11 15.46
N THR A 102 39.30 -11.59 16.69
CA THR A 102 40.48 -11.41 17.55
C THR A 102 41.54 -12.42 17.12
N VAL A 103 42.60 -11.90 16.49
CA VAL A 103 43.85 -12.62 16.25
C VAL A 103 44.72 -12.46 17.50
N ARG A 104 45.24 -13.58 18.01
CA ARG A 104 46.19 -13.63 19.12
C ARG A 104 47.56 -13.07 18.68
N GLU A 105 48.22 -12.37 19.58
CA GLU A 105 49.68 -12.30 19.68
C GLU A 105 50.10 -12.84 21.06
#